data_AF-A0A4S8SW90-F1
#
_entry.id   AF-A0A4S8SW90-F1
#
_cell.length_a   1.000
_cell.length_b   1.000
_cell.length_c   1.000
_cell.angle_alpha   90.00
_cell.angle_beta   90.00
_cell.angle_gamma   90.00
#
_symmetry.space_group_name_H-M   'P 1'
#
loop_
_entity.id
_entity.type
_entity.pdbx_description
1 polymer ?
#
loop_
_entity_poly.entity_id
_entity_poly.type
_entity_poly.pdbx_seq_one_letter_code
_entity_poly.pdbx_strand_id
1 'polypeptide(L)'
;MRASLSLLTSIGVAVVQAQSLRTFSLTACATQNGVVNCLREGTTVPWTTLSSQATAAPSTTVAPSTTPAEATAAPTAVTVCHMHGDTQFCFAGDAEYEVLTTATATEELPSEYTGCHAHGADLFCFDPQGEEVEVVAEGASHDESAHEGHASATISPAVTSAAATGAAESVKVTALSDCHMHETQQFCMGPSATEYLMKIPATATQDLPTQYTGCHAHGVQLFCMSPAGGEVLAQAQTAEGEEAVGEVSADGVSCHFHAGVEHCVDANGNTVEGTCEAVDRDYNIPLRIGLVFAILATASIGVFGPIFLSLGRFKSGGIVMSIVKQFGTGVIISTALVHLFTHAELMFANHCLGGLKYEATTAAIVMAGIVISFVPEYVGARIFLWRVSKHEAPASPTPDQSHDSKDAATNEEPVGHHLIHSGDAHAQSPALQKLKVNIMEAGIIFHSLLIGLTLVVAGDSGFITLFIVITFHQMFEGLALGSRISDLKIRMVEKLLMATAFALVTPIGMAIGIGVLNQFNGNDPSTIIAIGTLDALSAGILIYVGLVEMLAHDWMHGELSRAPMRQVIPAAISLVAGLVLMSVLGKWA
;
A
#
# COMPACT_ATOMS: atom_id res chain seq x y z
N MET A 1 19.93 -17.50 -17.18
CA MET A 1 18.82 -18.01 -17.99
C MET A 1 18.27 -19.34 -17.48
N ARG A 2 18.93 -20.52 -17.58
CA ARG A 2 18.35 -21.77 -17.03
C ARG A 2 18.06 -21.74 -15.52
N ALA A 3 18.92 -21.13 -14.70
CA ALA A 3 18.68 -20.99 -13.26
C ALA A 3 17.57 -19.97 -12.94
N SER A 4 17.54 -18.84 -13.65
CA SER A 4 16.51 -17.79 -13.51
C SER A 4 15.14 -18.29 -13.97
N LEU A 5 15.09 -19.00 -15.10
CA LEU A 5 13.88 -19.62 -15.64
C LEU A 5 13.40 -20.77 -14.73
N SER A 6 14.33 -21.53 -14.12
CA SER A 6 14.01 -22.59 -13.15
C SER A 6 13.48 -22.04 -11.83
N LEU A 7 13.90 -20.84 -11.41
CA LEU A 7 13.40 -20.15 -10.23
C LEU A 7 12.03 -19.50 -10.51
N LEU A 8 11.86 -18.88 -11.68
CA LEU A 8 10.58 -18.38 -12.22
C LEU A 8 9.55 -19.49 -12.39
N THR A 9 9.95 -20.67 -12.90
CA THR A 9 9.06 -21.83 -12.96
C THR A 9 8.83 -22.44 -11.59
N SER A 10 9.78 -22.42 -10.64
CA SER A 10 9.54 -22.97 -9.30
C SER A 10 8.64 -22.07 -8.45
N ILE A 11 8.73 -20.75 -8.62
CA ILE A 11 7.86 -19.77 -7.95
C ILE A 11 6.50 -19.72 -8.67
N GLY A 12 6.47 -19.71 -10.00
CA GLY A 12 5.23 -19.80 -10.78
C GLY A 12 4.49 -21.12 -10.60
N VAL A 13 5.21 -22.25 -10.47
CA VAL A 13 4.63 -23.56 -10.12
C VAL A 13 4.22 -23.60 -8.65
N ALA A 14 4.88 -22.88 -7.73
CA ALA A 14 4.40 -22.73 -6.36
C ALA A 14 3.10 -21.91 -6.28
N VAL A 15 2.94 -20.87 -7.13
CA VAL A 15 1.69 -20.10 -7.27
C VAL A 15 0.58 -20.93 -7.91
N VAL A 16 0.90 -21.71 -8.96
CA VAL A 16 -0.06 -22.63 -9.61
C VAL A 16 -0.39 -23.86 -8.75
N GLN A 17 0.54 -24.35 -7.91
CA GLN A 17 0.29 -25.45 -6.97
C GLN A 17 -0.43 -24.97 -5.70
N ALA A 18 -0.28 -23.71 -5.28
CA ALA A 18 -1.10 -23.12 -4.23
C ALA A 18 -2.58 -23.06 -4.63
N GLN A 19 -2.88 -22.87 -5.92
CA GLN A 19 -4.25 -22.95 -6.47
C GLN A 19 -4.83 -24.38 -6.57
N SER A 20 -4.03 -25.42 -6.30
CA SER A 20 -4.50 -26.82 -6.30
C SER A 20 -4.80 -27.36 -4.90
N LEU A 21 -4.82 -26.52 -3.87
CA LEU A 21 -5.46 -26.85 -2.59
C LEU A 21 -6.91 -26.37 -2.65
N ARG A 22 -7.79 -27.19 -3.23
CA ARG A 22 -9.22 -26.97 -3.10
C ARG A 22 -9.61 -27.14 -1.63
N THR A 23 -9.78 -26.03 -0.92
CA THR A 23 -10.47 -26.00 0.36
C THR A 23 -11.96 -26.27 0.11
N PHE A 24 -12.49 -27.34 0.70
CA PHE A 24 -13.91 -27.65 0.63
C PHE A 24 -14.54 -27.37 1.98
N SER A 25 -15.65 -26.61 1.99
CA SER A 25 -16.47 -26.46 3.18
C SER A 25 -17.33 -27.70 3.37
N LEU A 26 -17.22 -28.32 4.53
CA LEU A 26 -18.05 -29.44 4.95
C LEU A 26 -19.13 -28.91 5.89
N THR A 27 -20.39 -29.24 5.62
CA THR A 27 -21.54 -28.82 6.44
C THR A 27 -22.30 -30.04 6.93
N ALA A 28 -23.13 -29.85 7.98
CA ALA A 28 -24.06 -30.87 8.48
C ALA A 28 -23.42 -32.26 8.74
N CYS A 29 -22.29 -32.28 9.47
CA CYS A 29 -21.63 -33.52 9.85
C CYS A 29 -22.39 -34.27 10.96
N ALA A 30 -22.59 -35.57 10.79
CA ALA A 30 -23.24 -36.43 11.76
C ALA A 30 -22.51 -37.77 11.92
N THR A 31 -22.49 -38.30 13.14
CA THR A 31 -21.86 -39.57 13.46
C THR A 31 -22.87 -40.71 13.34
N GLN A 32 -22.59 -41.70 12.49
CA GLN A 32 -23.41 -42.90 12.34
C GLN A 32 -22.52 -44.13 12.39
N ASN A 33 -22.80 -45.07 13.29
CA ASN A 33 -22.03 -46.31 13.47
C ASN A 33 -20.50 -46.10 13.63
N GLY A 34 -20.10 -45.04 14.34
CA GLY A 34 -18.68 -44.75 14.62
C GLY A 34 -17.91 -44.08 13.48
N VAL A 35 -18.59 -43.71 12.38
CA VAL A 35 -18.01 -42.97 11.25
C VAL A 35 -18.66 -41.59 11.17
N VAL A 36 -17.85 -40.53 11.08
CA VAL A 36 -18.32 -39.16 10.87
C VAL A 36 -18.56 -38.97 9.38
N ASN A 37 -19.81 -38.68 9.01
CA ASN A 37 -20.20 -38.38 7.64
C ASN A 37 -20.55 -36.90 7.51
N CYS A 38 -20.05 -36.23 6.48
CA CYS A 38 -20.27 -34.80 6.24
C CYS A 38 -20.85 -34.57 4.84
N LEU A 39 -21.59 -33.47 4.66
CA LEU A 39 -22.10 -33.04 3.36
C LEU A 39 -21.07 -32.18 2.63
N ARG A 40 -20.75 -32.58 1.40
CA ARG A 40 -19.95 -31.85 0.42
C ARG A 40 -20.81 -31.64 -0.82
N GLU A 41 -21.16 -30.40 -1.14
CA GLU A 41 -21.97 -30.06 -2.34
C GLU A 41 -23.25 -30.94 -2.47
N GLY A 42 -23.91 -31.23 -1.35
CA GLY A 42 -25.13 -32.06 -1.33
C GLY A 42 -24.91 -33.59 -1.34
N THR A 43 -23.66 -34.07 -1.35
CA THR A 43 -23.32 -35.50 -1.27
C THR A 43 -22.63 -35.86 0.04
N THR A 44 -23.04 -36.99 0.63
CA THR A 44 -22.52 -37.48 1.91
C THR A 44 -21.20 -38.21 1.71
N VAL A 45 -20.14 -37.78 2.41
CA VAL A 45 -18.81 -38.39 2.36
C VAL A 45 -18.28 -38.74 3.76
N PRO A 46 -17.61 -39.90 3.95
CA PRO A 46 -17.00 -40.27 5.22
C PRO A 46 -15.70 -39.50 5.48
N TRP A 47 -15.53 -38.96 6.70
CA TRP A 47 -14.38 -38.14 7.10
C TRP A 47 -13.03 -38.87 7.01
N THR A 48 -13.02 -40.20 7.11
CA THR A 48 -11.79 -41.01 7.16
C THR A 48 -11.13 -41.26 5.80
N THR A 49 -11.73 -40.86 4.67
CA THR A 49 -11.14 -41.06 3.33
C THR A 49 -10.33 -39.87 2.81
N LEU A 50 -10.13 -38.81 3.60
CA LEU A 50 -9.25 -37.68 3.25
C LEU A 50 -8.09 -37.52 4.27
N SER A 51 -6.86 -37.62 3.78
CA SER A 51 -5.63 -37.78 4.57
C SER A 51 -5.12 -36.52 5.31
N SER A 52 -4.74 -36.75 6.57
CA SER A 52 -3.59 -36.26 7.38
C SER A 52 -3.27 -34.79 7.65
N GLN A 53 -3.99 -33.79 7.14
CA GLN A 53 -3.82 -32.39 7.61
C GLN A 53 -5.19 -31.72 7.75
N ALA A 54 -5.93 -32.10 8.79
CA ALA A 54 -7.14 -31.39 9.21
C ALA A 54 -6.87 -30.79 10.59
N THR A 55 -6.74 -29.47 10.65
CA THR A 55 -6.76 -28.73 11.91
C THR A 55 -8.24 -28.45 12.24
N ALA A 56 -8.75 -29.07 13.30
CA ALA A 56 -10.11 -28.81 13.75
C ALA A 56 -10.23 -27.35 14.21
N ALA A 57 -11.22 -26.62 13.70
CA ALA A 57 -11.69 -25.41 14.36
C ALA A 57 -12.27 -25.82 15.74
N PRO A 58 -12.03 -25.04 16.81
CA PRO A 58 -12.61 -25.35 18.11
C PRO A 58 -14.14 -25.23 18.03
N SER A 59 -14.82 -26.34 18.29
CA SER A 59 -16.25 -26.38 18.60
C SER A 59 -16.43 -26.31 20.12
N THR A 60 -17.18 -25.33 20.61
CA THR A 60 -17.71 -25.34 21.98
C THR A 60 -19.22 -25.51 21.93
N THR A 61 -19.65 -26.76 22.12
CA THR A 61 -20.97 -27.09 22.64
C THR A 61 -21.16 -26.48 24.01
N VAL A 62 -22.32 -25.85 24.19
CA VAL A 62 -22.89 -25.35 25.45
C VAL A 62 -22.99 -26.49 26.48
N ALA A 63 -22.48 -26.24 27.69
CA ALA A 63 -22.85 -26.90 28.95
C ALA A 63 -22.67 -25.88 30.10
N PRO A 64 -23.40 -26.01 31.21
CA PRO A 64 -24.03 -24.87 31.89
C PRO A 64 -23.15 -24.15 32.93
N SER A 65 -23.38 -22.83 33.00
CA SER A 65 -23.30 -21.93 34.17
C SER A 65 -22.20 -22.17 35.23
N THR A 66 -21.15 -21.34 35.17
CA THR A 66 -20.67 -20.54 36.31
C THR A 66 -19.92 -19.32 35.76
N THR A 67 -20.58 -18.16 35.79
CA THR A 67 -20.03 -16.85 35.46
C THR A 67 -19.01 -16.40 36.53
N PRO A 68 -17.85 -15.87 36.13
CA PRO A 68 -17.28 -14.70 36.81
C PRO A 68 -17.47 -13.48 35.92
N ALA A 69 -18.03 -12.43 36.50
CA ALA A 69 -18.45 -11.18 35.86
C ALA A 69 -17.33 -10.50 35.05
N GLU A 70 -17.72 -10.03 33.86
CA GLU A 70 -17.01 -9.08 33.02
C GLU A 70 -17.21 -7.67 33.63
N ALA A 71 -16.13 -6.91 33.79
CA ALA A 71 -16.19 -5.55 34.32
C ALA A 71 -16.82 -4.62 33.28
N THR A 72 -18.06 -4.21 33.54
CA THR A 72 -18.82 -3.23 32.75
C THR A 72 -18.10 -1.88 32.75
N ALA A 73 -17.85 -1.31 31.57
CA ALA A 73 -17.41 0.08 31.46
C ALA A 73 -18.48 1.01 32.02
N ALA A 74 -18.08 1.98 32.86
CA ALA A 74 -19.00 2.94 33.46
C ALA A 74 -19.69 3.81 32.38
N PRO A 75 -20.98 4.12 32.51
CA PRO A 75 -21.69 4.95 31.55
C PRO A 75 -21.17 6.40 31.58
N THR A 76 -21.28 7.11 30.45
CA THR A 76 -20.89 8.54 30.31
C THR A 76 -22.05 9.51 30.61
N ALA A 77 -23.28 9.02 30.66
CA ALA A 77 -24.48 9.75 31.05
C ALA A 77 -25.56 8.77 31.53
N VAL A 78 -26.42 9.21 32.45
CA VAL A 78 -27.66 8.53 32.83
C VAL A 78 -28.84 9.41 32.48
N THR A 79 -29.83 8.86 31.79
CA THR A 79 -30.93 9.61 31.16
C THR A 79 -32.26 8.95 31.48
N VAL A 80 -33.38 9.61 31.15
CA VAL A 80 -34.73 9.05 31.36
C VAL A 80 -35.00 8.75 32.85
N CYS A 81 -34.79 9.76 33.69
CA CYS A 81 -34.98 9.61 35.13
C CYS A 81 -36.47 9.55 35.53
N HIS A 82 -36.79 8.70 36.51
CA HIS A 82 -38.13 8.51 37.07
C HIS A 82 -38.06 8.27 38.58
N MET A 83 -39.19 8.46 39.27
CA MET A 83 -39.24 8.42 40.74
C MET A 83 -39.86 7.12 41.25
N HIS A 84 -39.25 6.54 42.28
CA HIS A 84 -39.78 5.44 43.08
C HIS A 84 -39.88 5.88 44.54
N GLY A 85 -41.01 6.50 44.90
CA GLY A 85 -41.14 7.13 46.22
C GLY A 85 -40.35 8.44 46.26
N ASP A 86 -39.41 8.55 47.20
CA ASP A 86 -38.56 9.74 47.38
C ASP A 86 -37.18 9.60 46.70
N THR A 87 -36.91 8.47 46.06
CA THR A 87 -35.65 8.20 45.34
C THR A 87 -35.84 8.26 43.83
N GLN A 88 -34.83 8.79 43.14
CA GLN A 88 -34.83 8.95 41.68
C GLN A 88 -33.94 7.89 41.04
N PHE A 89 -34.43 7.26 39.99
CA PHE A 89 -33.72 6.25 39.20
C PHE A 89 -33.60 6.70 37.75
N CYS A 90 -32.44 6.49 37.13
CA CYS A 90 -32.13 6.87 35.75
C CYS A 90 -31.53 5.68 34.98
N PHE A 91 -31.67 5.68 33.66
CA PHE A 91 -31.16 4.59 32.80
C PHE A 91 -29.86 4.96 32.08
N ALA A 92 -28.95 4.00 31.99
CA ALA A 92 -27.82 4.00 31.08
C ALA A 92 -27.82 2.70 30.27
N GLY A 93 -28.29 2.77 29.02
CA GLY A 93 -28.60 1.58 28.24
C GLY A 93 -29.77 0.81 28.85
N ASP A 94 -29.57 -0.48 29.14
CA ASP A 94 -30.57 -1.34 29.78
C ASP A 94 -30.42 -1.41 31.32
N ALA A 95 -29.42 -0.70 31.89
CA ALA A 95 -29.14 -0.72 33.33
C ALA A 95 -29.74 0.52 34.04
N GLU A 96 -30.30 0.28 35.23
CA GLU A 96 -30.94 1.30 36.06
C GLU A 96 -30.01 1.71 37.22
N TYR A 97 -29.94 3.02 37.48
CA TYR A 97 -29.05 3.65 38.45
C TYR A 97 -29.86 4.54 39.39
N GLU A 98 -29.68 4.36 40.70
CA GLU A 98 -30.22 5.24 41.73
C GLU A 98 -29.36 6.50 41.85
N VAL A 99 -29.98 7.68 41.88
CA VAL A 99 -29.30 8.96 42.10
C VAL A 99 -29.36 9.32 43.58
N LEU A 100 -28.21 9.30 44.24
CA LEU A 100 -28.07 9.69 45.64
C LEU A 100 -27.98 11.21 45.76
N THR A 101 -29.15 11.85 45.85
CA THR A 101 -29.21 13.29 46.10
C THR A 101 -29.16 13.58 47.60
N THR A 102 -28.48 14.66 48.00
CA THR A 102 -28.52 15.09 49.41
C THR A 102 -29.88 15.69 49.72
N ALA A 103 -30.46 15.32 50.87
CA ALA A 103 -31.85 15.58 51.29
C ALA A 103 -32.21 17.06 51.56
N THR A 104 -31.72 18.00 50.75
CA THR A 104 -31.96 19.45 50.89
C THR A 104 -32.31 20.14 49.57
N ALA A 105 -32.83 19.42 48.57
CA ALA A 105 -33.33 20.03 47.34
C ALA A 105 -34.84 20.28 47.44
N THR A 106 -35.25 21.53 47.64
CA THR A 106 -36.64 22.00 47.45
C THR A 106 -36.94 22.36 45.98
N GLU A 107 -36.16 21.85 45.03
CA GLU A 107 -36.28 22.12 43.59
C GLU A 107 -36.52 20.83 42.80
N GLU A 108 -37.18 20.94 41.64
CA GLU A 108 -37.46 19.81 40.74
C GLU A 108 -36.16 19.11 40.31
N LEU A 109 -36.11 17.79 40.53
CA LEU A 109 -34.96 16.96 40.17
C LEU A 109 -34.79 16.87 38.63
N PRO A 110 -33.56 16.99 38.11
CA PRO A 110 -33.24 16.84 36.69
C PRO A 110 -33.73 15.52 36.07
N SER A 111 -34.07 15.55 34.77
CA SER A 111 -34.47 14.34 34.02
C SER A 111 -33.29 13.57 33.40
N GLU A 112 -32.07 14.14 33.47
CA GLU A 112 -30.83 13.54 32.98
C GLU A 112 -29.61 14.09 33.72
N TYR A 113 -28.56 13.28 33.78
CA TYR A 113 -27.25 13.62 34.33
C TYR A 113 -26.16 13.18 33.34
N THR A 114 -25.18 14.04 33.10
CA THR A 114 -24.18 13.83 32.04
C THR A 114 -22.76 13.95 32.59
N GLY A 115 -21.76 13.56 31.81
CA GLY A 115 -20.36 13.63 32.23
C GLY A 115 -20.03 12.69 33.38
N CYS A 116 -20.64 11.50 33.38
CA CYS A 116 -20.43 10.51 34.42
C CYS A 116 -18.98 10.00 34.40
N HIS A 117 -18.37 9.92 35.59
CA HIS A 117 -16.98 9.54 35.80
C HIS A 117 -16.82 8.83 37.14
N ALA A 118 -15.85 7.91 37.22
CA ALA A 118 -15.62 7.12 38.42
C ALA A 118 -14.61 7.78 39.36
N HIS A 119 -14.91 7.80 40.66
CA HIS A 119 -13.94 8.04 41.73
C HIS A 119 -13.74 6.73 42.49
N GLY A 120 -12.74 5.94 42.08
CA GLY A 120 -12.53 4.61 42.66
C GLY A 120 -13.58 3.62 42.17
N ALA A 121 -14.38 3.06 43.08
CA ALA A 121 -15.47 2.14 42.75
C ALA A 121 -16.82 2.86 42.54
N ASP A 122 -16.90 4.12 42.98
CA ASP A 122 -18.14 4.90 43.00
C ASP A 122 -18.25 5.74 41.71
N LEU A 123 -19.48 5.90 41.21
CA LEU A 123 -19.77 6.59 39.96
C LEU A 123 -20.47 7.92 40.26
N PHE A 124 -19.96 9.01 39.71
CA PHE A 124 -20.50 10.36 39.88
C PHE A 124 -20.89 10.93 38.53
N CYS A 125 -21.98 11.69 38.47
CA CYS A 125 -22.46 12.39 37.27
C CYS A 125 -22.75 13.86 37.60
N PHE A 126 -22.70 14.74 36.59
CA PHE A 126 -23.06 16.15 36.77
C PHE A 126 -24.54 16.37 36.51
N ASP A 127 -25.15 17.17 37.38
CA ASP A 127 -26.46 17.76 37.14
C ASP A 127 -26.38 18.92 36.11
N PRO A 128 -27.52 19.42 35.60
CA PRO A 128 -27.55 20.56 34.68
C PRO A 128 -26.95 21.87 35.24
N GLN A 129 -26.80 21.97 36.56
CA GLN A 129 -26.21 23.10 37.26
C GLN A 129 -24.68 22.94 37.41
N GLY A 130 -24.14 21.76 37.11
CA GLY A 130 -22.72 21.42 37.19
C GLY A 130 -22.26 20.88 38.54
N GLU A 131 -23.18 20.51 39.43
CA GLU A 131 -22.86 19.85 40.70
C GLU A 131 -22.76 18.32 40.51
N GLU A 132 -21.82 17.68 41.21
CA GLU A 132 -21.62 16.23 41.15
C GLU A 132 -22.59 15.51 42.09
N VAL A 133 -23.30 14.52 41.55
CA VAL A 133 -24.16 13.60 42.29
C VAL A 133 -23.67 12.17 42.11
N GLU A 134 -23.70 11.39 43.18
CA GLU A 134 -23.35 9.97 43.14
C GLU A 134 -24.50 9.15 42.55
N VAL A 135 -24.18 8.22 41.65
CA VAL A 135 -25.14 7.31 41.05
C VAL A 135 -24.72 5.86 41.26
N VAL A 136 -25.65 5.02 41.71
CA VAL A 136 -25.36 3.63 42.10
C VAL A 136 -26.21 2.68 41.27
N ALA A 137 -25.58 1.70 40.64
CA ALA A 137 -26.31 0.69 39.86
C ALA A 137 -27.22 -0.13 40.79
N GLU A 138 -28.47 -0.34 40.38
CA GLU A 138 -29.44 -1.10 41.16
C GLU A 138 -28.92 -2.53 41.42
N GLY A 139 -28.72 -2.87 42.71
CA GLY A 139 -28.22 -4.18 43.14
C GLY A 139 -26.76 -4.22 43.62
N ALA A 140 -26.03 -3.10 43.64
CA ALA A 140 -24.74 -2.98 44.32
C ALA A 140 -24.93 -2.64 45.81
N SER A 141 -24.37 -3.44 46.72
CA SER A 141 -24.47 -3.21 48.18
C SER A 141 -23.49 -2.15 48.66
N HIS A 142 -23.99 -1.11 49.33
CA HIS A 142 -23.18 -0.12 50.06
C HIS A 142 -22.33 -0.78 51.16
N ASP A 143 -21.01 -0.55 51.14
CA ASP A 143 -20.14 -0.72 52.31
C ASP A 143 -19.47 0.63 52.63
N GLU A 144 -20.01 1.31 53.64
CA GLU A 144 -19.30 2.41 54.32
C GLU A 144 -18.07 1.83 55.04
N SER A 145 -16.83 2.16 54.63
CA SER A 145 -15.74 2.59 55.53
C SER A 145 -14.30 2.58 54.94
N ALA A 146 -13.63 3.71 55.15
CA ALA A 146 -12.22 3.86 55.58
C ALA A 146 -11.03 3.70 54.59
N HIS A 147 -10.50 4.87 54.20
CA HIS A 147 -9.12 5.38 54.39
C HIS A 147 -7.85 4.61 53.98
N GLU A 148 -7.04 5.35 53.19
CA GLU A 148 -5.56 5.42 53.09
C GLU A 148 -4.75 4.32 52.36
N GLY A 149 -3.90 4.76 51.42
CA GLY A 149 -2.69 4.01 51.03
C GLY A 149 -2.13 4.28 49.62
N HIS A 150 -1.09 5.13 49.53
CA HIS A 150 -0.28 5.41 48.34
C HIS A 150 0.29 4.18 47.62
N ALA A 151 0.38 4.23 46.27
CA ALA A 151 1.62 3.96 45.52
C ALA A 151 1.50 4.34 44.04
N SER A 152 2.63 4.85 43.52
CA SER A 152 2.85 5.47 42.22
C SER A 152 3.28 4.45 41.16
N ALA A 153 2.80 4.58 39.91
CA ALA A 153 3.51 4.11 38.71
C ALA A 153 3.01 4.81 37.44
N THR A 154 3.95 5.50 36.79
CA THR A 154 3.86 6.21 35.50
C THR A 154 3.81 5.23 34.32
N ILE A 155 2.88 5.40 33.37
CA ILE A 155 2.99 4.87 31.99
C ILE A 155 2.47 5.91 30.97
N SER A 156 3.26 6.09 29.90
CA SER A 156 3.12 6.97 28.73
C SER A 156 1.87 6.70 27.85
N PRO A 157 1.50 7.61 26.92
CA PRO A 157 0.17 7.67 26.34
C PRO A 157 -0.01 6.69 25.17
N ALA A 158 -1.10 5.93 25.19
CA ALA A 158 -1.58 5.16 24.06
C ALA A 158 -2.60 6.00 23.28
N VAL A 159 -2.27 6.29 22.02
CA VAL A 159 -3.19 6.77 20.99
C VAL A 159 -4.23 5.66 20.78
N THR A 160 -5.50 5.95 21.06
CA THR A 160 -6.61 5.03 20.83
C THR A 160 -7.43 5.53 19.64
N SER A 161 -7.40 4.76 18.56
CA SER A 161 -8.31 4.81 17.44
C SER A 161 -9.68 4.29 17.89
N ALA A 162 -10.71 5.13 17.76
CA ALA A 162 -12.09 4.74 18.02
C ALA A 162 -12.71 4.15 16.73
N ALA A 163 -13.09 2.87 16.79
CA ALA A 163 -14.03 2.26 15.87
C ALA A 163 -15.45 2.62 16.34
N ALA A 164 -16.20 3.36 15.52
CA ALA A 164 -17.60 3.66 15.74
C ALA A 164 -18.45 2.85 14.75
N THR A 165 -19.12 1.82 15.25
CA THR A 165 -20.32 1.25 14.63
C THR A 165 -21.52 2.06 15.11
N GLY A 166 -22.08 2.90 14.24
CA GLY A 166 -23.31 3.65 14.48
C GLY A 166 -23.98 3.98 13.14
N ALA A 167 -25.24 3.58 13.00
CA ALA A 167 -26.05 3.84 11.82
C ALA A 167 -26.11 5.34 11.51
N ALA A 168 -25.89 5.71 10.25
CA ALA A 168 -25.79 7.09 9.78
C ALA A 168 -27.14 7.82 9.88
N GLU A 169 -27.25 8.73 10.85
CA GLU A 169 -28.20 9.83 10.82
C GLU A 169 -27.49 11.04 10.19
N SER A 170 -28.06 11.63 9.14
CA SER A 170 -27.40 12.69 8.37
C SER A 170 -27.31 13.99 9.17
N VAL A 171 -26.11 14.30 9.66
CA VAL A 171 -25.83 15.56 10.38
C VAL A 171 -26.06 16.75 9.43
N LYS A 172 -27.10 17.53 9.70
CA LYS A 172 -27.47 18.69 8.89
C LYS A 172 -26.56 19.88 9.23
N VAL A 173 -25.67 20.25 8.32
CA VAL A 173 -24.79 21.42 8.47
C VAL A 173 -25.60 22.70 8.33
N THR A 174 -25.76 23.44 9.42
CA THR A 174 -26.56 24.70 9.48
C THR A 174 -25.70 25.95 9.64
N ALA A 175 -24.44 25.79 10.08
CA ALA A 175 -23.45 26.85 10.19
C ALA A 175 -22.03 26.26 10.04
N LEU A 176 -21.09 27.10 9.63
CA LEU A 176 -19.66 26.83 9.57
C LEU A 176 -18.93 27.90 10.38
N SER A 177 -18.02 27.49 11.26
CA SER A 177 -17.26 28.36 12.16
C SER A 177 -15.77 28.27 11.92
N ASP A 178 -14.98 29.04 12.66
CA ASP A 178 -13.52 28.96 12.69
C ASP A 178 -12.86 29.09 11.30
N CYS A 179 -13.37 30.03 10.51
CA CYS A 179 -12.86 30.24 9.17
C CYS A 179 -11.45 30.85 9.18
N HIS A 180 -10.55 30.27 8.43
CA HIS A 180 -9.16 30.69 8.30
C HIS A 180 -8.70 30.68 6.83
N MET A 181 -7.59 31.34 6.54
CA MET A 181 -7.08 31.49 5.18
C MET A 181 -5.91 30.54 4.93
N HIS A 182 -5.96 29.82 3.82
CA HIS A 182 -4.81 29.15 3.22
C HIS A 182 -4.54 29.77 1.85
N GLU A 183 -3.39 30.44 1.73
CA GLU A 183 -2.99 31.21 0.55
C GLU A 183 -4.03 32.28 0.12
N THR A 184 -4.85 31.98 -0.89
CA THR A 184 -5.88 32.88 -1.45
C THR A 184 -7.30 32.35 -1.26
N GLN A 185 -7.44 31.22 -0.54
CA GLN A 185 -8.69 30.52 -0.34
C GLN A 185 -9.06 30.51 1.16
N GLN A 186 -10.36 30.64 1.46
CA GLN A 186 -10.87 30.60 2.83
C GLN A 186 -11.47 29.23 3.13
N PHE A 187 -11.12 28.66 4.27
CA PHE A 187 -11.60 27.37 4.75
C PHE A 187 -12.33 27.56 6.08
N CYS A 188 -13.40 26.81 6.33
CA CYS A 188 -14.20 26.87 7.57
C CYS A 188 -14.49 25.46 8.12
N MET A 189 -14.65 25.35 9.44
CA MET A 189 -14.91 24.09 10.12
C MET A 189 -16.40 23.82 10.30
N GLY A 190 -16.80 22.58 10.02
CA GLY A 190 -18.15 22.07 10.26
C GLY A 190 -18.28 21.22 11.54
N PRO A 191 -19.50 20.78 11.88
CA PRO A 191 -19.83 20.09 13.13
C PRO A 191 -19.14 18.72 13.34
N SER A 192 -18.55 18.14 12.29
CA SER A 192 -17.83 16.85 12.35
C SER A 192 -16.32 16.99 12.14
N ALA A 193 -15.75 18.16 12.45
CA ALA A 193 -14.36 18.51 12.13
C ALA A 193 -14.00 18.45 10.63
N THR A 194 -15.01 18.45 9.76
CA THR A 194 -14.84 18.52 8.30
C THR A 194 -14.53 19.96 7.90
N GLU A 195 -13.49 20.13 7.09
CA GLU A 195 -13.09 21.43 6.57
C GLU A 195 -13.80 21.72 5.24
N TYR A 196 -14.31 22.94 5.07
CA TYR A 196 -15.04 23.39 3.88
C TYR A 196 -14.33 24.56 3.23
N LEU A 197 -13.99 24.43 1.95
CA LEU A 197 -13.51 25.51 1.10
C LEU A 197 -14.68 26.42 0.70
N MET A 198 -14.57 27.72 1.00
CA MET A 198 -15.54 28.73 0.63
C MET A 198 -15.21 29.30 -0.76
N LYS A 199 -16.02 29.01 -1.78
CA LYS A 199 -15.85 29.59 -3.13
C LYS A 199 -16.42 31.00 -3.18
N ILE A 200 -15.63 31.96 -2.68
CA ILE A 200 -15.98 33.37 -2.68
C ILE A 200 -15.70 33.99 -4.07
N PRO A 201 -16.64 34.72 -4.69
CA PRO A 201 -16.41 35.39 -5.96
C PRO A 201 -15.32 36.48 -5.86
N ALA A 202 -14.45 36.55 -6.87
CA ALA A 202 -13.24 37.40 -6.92
C ALA A 202 -13.47 38.93 -6.84
N THR A 203 -14.71 39.39 -6.72
CA THR A 203 -15.09 40.81 -6.58
C THR A 203 -15.24 41.27 -5.13
N ALA A 204 -15.09 40.38 -4.14
CA ALA A 204 -15.15 40.73 -2.72
C ALA A 204 -13.89 41.50 -2.29
N THR A 205 -14.00 42.83 -2.22
CA THR A 205 -12.96 43.75 -1.69
C THR A 205 -13.14 44.05 -0.19
N GLN A 206 -13.93 43.22 0.51
CA GLN A 206 -14.22 43.35 1.95
C GLN A 206 -13.56 42.24 2.76
N ASP A 207 -13.29 42.53 4.03
CA ASP A 207 -12.80 41.56 5.01
C ASP A 207 -13.73 40.34 5.07
N LEU A 208 -13.15 39.16 4.87
CA LEU A 208 -13.88 37.90 4.83
C LEU A 208 -14.39 37.52 6.23
N PRO A 209 -15.62 37.00 6.35
CA PRO A 209 -16.22 36.69 7.65
C PRO A 209 -15.58 35.45 8.28
N THR A 210 -15.50 35.41 9.61
CA THR A 210 -14.93 34.28 10.37
C THR A 210 -15.91 33.12 10.60
N GLN A 211 -17.18 33.30 10.22
CA GLN A 211 -18.24 32.30 10.29
C GLN A 211 -19.30 32.54 9.21
N TYR A 212 -19.95 31.47 8.79
CA TYR A 212 -21.10 31.50 7.89
C TYR A 212 -22.28 30.76 8.52
N THR A 213 -23.48 31.31 8.38
CA THR A 213 -24.70 30.76 9.00
C THR A 213 -25.79 30.55 7.96
N GLY A 214 -26.84 29.81 8.30
CA GLY A 214 -27.93 29.56 7.36
C GLY A 214 -27.51 28.65 6.20
N CYS A 215 -26.61 27.71 6.49
CA CYS A 215 -26.18 26.72 5.52
C CYS A 215 -27.35 25.80 5.16
N HIS A 216 -27.57 25.63 3.85
CA HIS A 216 -28.63 24.81 3.31
C HIS A 216 -28.17 24.15 2.02
N ALA A 217 -28.70 22.95 1.76
CA ALA A 217 -28.32 22.17 0.60
C ALA A 217 -29.25 22.46 -0.59
N HIS A 218 -28.67 22.68 -1.76
CA HIS A 218 -29.34 22.62 -3.05
C HIS A 218 -28.84 21.39 -3.80
N GLY A 219 -29.56 20.28 -3.68
CA GLY A 219 -29.09 18.97 -4.16
C GLY A 219 -27.87 18.53 -3.36
N VAL A 220 -26.74 18.33 -4.05
CA VAL A 220 -25.45 17.88 -3.45
C VAL A 220 -24.54 19.04 -3.01
N GLN A 221 -24.91 20.29 -3.31
CA GLN A 221 -24.10 21.46 -3.01
C GLN A 221 -24.59 22.15 -1.74
N LEU A 222 -23.67 22.46 -0.81
CA LEU A 222 -23.95 23.22 0.41
C LEU A 222 -23.70 24.71 0.16
N PHE A 223 -24.73 25.53 0.35
CA PHE A 223 -24.64 26.98 0.27
C PHE A 223 -24.81 27.58 1.65
N CYS A 224 -23.94 28.52 2.02
CA CYS A 224 -24.03 29.24 3.28
C CYS A 224 -24.17 30.74 3.04
N MET A 225 -24.91 31.41 3.92
CA MET A 225 -25.12 32.85 3.79
C MET A 225 -23.94 33.61 4.40
N SER A 226 -23.37 34.51 3.62
CA SER A 226 -22.45 35.53 4.12
C SER A 226 -23.19 36.55 5.00
N PRO A 227 -22.52 37.20 5.97
CA PRO A 227 -23.11 38.29 6.74
C PRO A 227 -23.59 39.47 5.89
N ALA A 228 -23.06 39.62 4.67
CA ALA A 228 -23.48 40.62 3.68
C ALA A 228 -24.75 40.21 2.89
N GLY A 229 -25.31 39.02 3.16
CA GLY A 229 -26.56 38.53 2.57
C GLY A 229 -26.42 37.80 1.23
N GLY A 230 -25.20 37.56 0.74
CA GLY A 230 -24.95 36.73 -0.44
C GLY A 230 -24.70 35.26 -0.09
N GLU A 231 -25.16 34.34 -0.93
CA GLU A 231 -24.88 32.90 -0.81
C GLU A 231 -23.50 32.55 -1.35
N VAL A 232 -22.77 31.73 -0.60
CA VAL A 232 -21.43 31.25 -0.94
C VAL A 232 -21.44 29.73 -0.91
N LEU A 233 -20.88 29.12 -1.95
CA LEU A 233 -20.75 27.66 -2.03
C LEU A 233 -19.64 27.20 -1.06
N ALA A 234 -19.99 26.28 -0.17
CA ALA A 234 -19.09 25.61 0.75
C ALA A 234 -18.82 24.18 0.26
N GLN A 235 -17.59 23.90 -0.16
CA GLN A 235 -17.17 22.60 -0.69
C GLN A 235 -16.36 21.85 0.37
N ALA A 236 -16.86 20.71 0.85
CA ALA A 236 -16.11 19.87 1.79
C ALA A 236 -14.79 19.43 1.15
N GLN A 237 -13.69 19.60 1.88
CA GLN A 237 -12.37 19.10 1.49
C GLN A 237 -12.20 17.71 2.09
N THR A 238 -12.29 16.69 1.26
CA THR A 238 -11.68 15.39 1.56
C THR A 238 -10.29 15.37 0.95
N ALA A 239 -9.38 14.62 1.56
CA ALA A 239 -8.00 14.49 1.12
C ALA A 239 -7.93 13.75 -0.22
N GLU A 240 -8.25 14.42 -1.33
CA GLU A 240 -7.78 14.15 -2.70
C GLU A 240 -8.44 15.16 -3.65
N GLY A 241 -7.58 15.95 -4.32
CA GLY A 241 -7.99 17.05 -5.19
C GLY A 241 -8.54 16.61 -6.55
N GLU A 242 -9.46 17.43 -7.05
CA GLU A 242 -9.90 17.61 -8.44
C GLU A 242 -10.37 16.37 -9.22
N GLU A 243 -11.69 16.37 -9.44
CA GLU A 243 -12.49 15.45 -10.26
C GLU A 243 -11.77 15.00 -11.55
N ALA A 244 -11.51 13.69 -11.62
CA ALA A 244 -11.37 13.00 -12.89
C ALA A 244 -12.78 12.67 -13.42
N VAL A 245 -13.05 13.07 -14.66
CA VAL A 245 -14.28 12.74 -15.39
C VAL A 245 -14.34 11.22 -15.61
N GLY A 246 -14.87 10.50 -14.64
CA GLY A 246 -15.40 9.14 -14.79
C GLY A 246 -16.86 9.20 -15.23
N GLU A 247 -17.28 8.29 -16.10
CA GLU A 247 -18.69 8.16 -16.48
C GLU A 247 -19.52 7.86 -15.22
N VAL A 248 -20.30 8.86 -14.79
CA VAL A 248 -21.23 8.73 -13.68
C VAL A 248 -22.31 7.74 -14.09
N SER A 249 -22.34 6.57 -13.42
CA SER A 249 -23.43 5.63 -13.59
C SER A 249 -24.74 6.28 -13.12
N ALA A 250 -25.90 5.80 -13.60
CA ALA A 250 -27.22 6.40 -13.35
C ALA A 250 -27.57 6.58 -11.85
N ASP A 251 -26.82 5.92 -10.95
CA ASP A 251 -26.97 5.96 -9.50
C ASP A 251 -25.98 6.90 -8.78
N GLY A 252 -25.14 7.66 -9.50
CA GLY A 252 -24.21 8.63 -8.90
C GLY A 252 -22.90 8.06 -8.35
N VAL A 253 -22.53 6.84 -8.76
CA VAL A 253 -21.30 6.14 -8.33
C VAL A 253 -20.26 6.20 -9.44
N SER A 254 -19.03 6.61 -9.10
CA SER A 254 -17.85 6.62 -9.98
C SER A 254 -16.92 5.47 -9.61
N CYS A 255 -16.74 4.52 -10.52
CA CYS A 255 -15.86 3.39 -10.32
C CYS A 255 -14.59 3.54 -11.15
N HIS A 256 -13.44 3.23 -10.54
CA HIS A 256 -12.15 3.18 -11.19
C HIS A 256 -11.43 1.89 -10.82
N PHE A 257 -10.43 1.50 -11.62
CA PHE A 257 -9.75 0.22 -11.47
C PHE A 257 -8.28 0.45 -11.10
N HIS A 258 -7.83 -0.21 -10.04
CA HIS A 258 -6.41 -0.31 -9.69
C HIS A 258 -6.00 -1.79 -9.66
N ALA A 259 -5.04 -2.12 -10.52
CA ALA A 259 -4.66 -3.45 -11.00
C ALA A 259 -5.65 -4.61 -10.76
N GLY A 260 -6.81 -4.47 -11.41
CA GLY A 260 -7.82 -5.53 -11.50
C GLY A 260 -8.79 -5.58 -10.31
N VAL A 261 -8.64 -4.67 -9.34
CA VAL A 261 -9.63 -4.37 -8.30
C VAL A 261 -10.41 -3.12 -8.69
N GLU A 262 -11.72 -3.16 -8.51
CA GLU A 262 -12.62 -2.03 -8.77
C GLU A 262 -12.89 -1.28 -7.47
N HIS A 263 -12.64 0.03 -7.48
CA HIS A 263 -12.94 0.94 -6.40
C HIS A 263 -14.06 1.88 -6.84
N CYS A 264 -15.20 1.80 -6.17
CA CYS A 264 -16.36 2.63 -6.43
C CYS A 264 -16.50 3.66 -5.32
N VAL A 265 -16.62 4.93 -5.70
CA VAL A 265 -16.94 6.03 -4.79
C VAL A 265 -18.31 6.58 -5.13
N ASP A 266 -19.11 6.87 -4.12
CA ASP A 266 -20.39 7.56 -4.29
C ASP A 266 -20.16 9.05 -4.63
N ALA A 267 -21.24 9.77 -4.93
CA ALA A 267 -21.20 11.20 -5.23
C ALA A 267 -20.66 12.06 -4.06
N ASN A 268 -20.54 11.50 -2.86
CA ASN A 268 -20.00 12.15 -1.67
C ASN A 268 -18.53 11.75 -1.40
N GLY A 269 -17.93 10.91 -2.25
CA GLY A 269 -16.56 10.42 -2.11
C GLY A 269 -16.40 9.26 -1.12
N ASN A 270 -17.48 8.69 -0.61
CA ASN A 270 -17.39 7.51 0.26
C ASN A 270 -17.16 6.26 -0.59
N THR A 271 -16.26 5.38 -0.14
CA THR A 271 -16.08 4.06 -0.74
C THR A 271 -17.37 3.27 -0.58
N VAL A 272 -18.01 2.92 -1.69
CA VAL A 272 -19.12 1.98 -1.69
C VAL A 272 -18.51 0.60 -1.50
N GLU A 273 -18.77 -0.05 -0.36
CA GLU A 273 -18.27 -1.40 -0.11
C GLU A 273 -18.73 -2.34 -1.23
N GLY A 274 -17.79 -2.70 -2.11
CA GLY A 274 -18.01 -3.69 -3.14
C GLY A 274 -18.19 -5.08 -2.53
N THR A 275 -19.00 -5.92 -3.17
CA THR A 275 -19.05 -7.33 -2.80
C THR A 275 -17.69 -8.00 -3.10
N CYS A 276 -17.27 -8.93 -2.25
CA CYS A 276 -16.05 -9.72 -2.48
C CYS A 276 -16.26 -10.85 -3.50
N GLU A 277 -17.47 -10.94 -4.06
CA GLU A 277 -17.84 -11.93 -5.07
C GLU A 277 -17.32 -11.50 -6.45
N ALA A 278 -17.10 -12.50 -7.32
CA ALA A 278 -16.71 -12.23 -8.68
C ALA A 278 -17.85 -11.51 -9.42
N VAL A 279 -17.53 -10.35 -10.01
CA VAL A 279 -18.47 -9.60 -10.85
C VAL A 279 -18.37 -10.11 -12.28
N ASP A 280 -19.50 -10.60 -12.81
CA ASP A 280 -19.59 -10.99 -14.22
C ASP A 280 -19.65 -9.72 -15.10
N ARG A 281 -18.78 -9.64 -16.11
CA ARG A 281 -18.67 -8.47 -16.99
C ARG A 281 -18.67 -8.91 -18.44
N ASP A 282 -19.35 -8.14 -19.28
CA ASP A 282 -19.26 -8.31 -20.72
C ASP A 282 -17.98 -7.62 -21.22
N TYR A 283 -16.97 -8.42 -21.56
CA TYR A 283 -15.68 -7.93 -22.02
C TYR A 283 -15.62 -7.89 -23.54
N ASN A 284 -15.15 -6.78 -24.12
CA ASN A 284 -14.81 -6.74 -25.55
C ASN A 284 -13.54 -7.55 -25.88
N ILE A 285 -13.67 -8.87 -25.95
CA ILE A 285 -12.55 -9.81 -26.22
C ILE A 285 -11.83 -9.49 -27.54
N PRO A 286 -12.50 -9.21 -28.68
CA PRO A 286 -11.81 -8.88 -29.93
C PRO A 286 -10.91 -7.63 -29.82
N LEU A 287 -11.36 -6.60 -29.10
CA LEU A 287 -10.57 -5.40 -28.84
C LEU A 287 -9.33 -5.74 -28.00
N ARG A 288 -9.49 -6.49 -26.90
CA ARG A 288 -8.39 -6.92 -26.02
C ARG A 288 -7.34 -7.71 -26.79
N ILE A 289 -7.76 -8.65 -27.66
CA ILE A 289 -6.87 -9.42 -28.53
C ILE A 289 -6.11 -8.51 -29.52
N GLY A 290 -6.81 -7.56 -30.16
CA GLY A 290 -6.17 -6.63 -31.09
C GLY A 290 -5.09 -5.77 -30.43
N LEU A 291 -5.35 -5.32 -29.19
CA LEU A 291 -4.45 -4.47 -28.42
C LEU A 291 -3.21 -5.19 -27.87
N VAL A 292 -3.21 -6.51 -27.78
CA VAL A 292 -1.98 -7.31 -27.49
C VAL A 292 -0.88 -7.00 -28.50
N PHE A 293 -1.22 -6.89 -29.79
CA PHE A 293 -0.24 -6.60 -30.83
C PHE A 293 0.30 -5.17 -30.74
N ALA A 294 -0.54 -4.22 -30.31
CA ALA A 294 -0.12 -2.84 -30.09
C ALA A 294 0.90 -2.74 -28.95
N ILE A 295 0.65 -3.39 -27.80
CA ILE A 295 1.62 -3.44 -26.69
C ILE A 295 2.91 -4.17 -27.11
N LEU A 296 2.82 -5.29 -27.84
CA LEU A 296 4.00 -5.99 -28.33
C LEU A 296 4.87 -5.07 -29.22
N ALA A 297 4.24 -4.30 -30.11
CA ALA A 297 4.94 -3.38 -31.00
C ALA A 297 5.61 -2.24 -30.22
N THR A 298 4.91 -1.59 -29.29
CA THR A 298 5.46 -0.47 -28.50
C THR A 298 6.53 -0.93 -27.51
N ALA A 299 6.34 -2.06 -26.83
CA ALA A 299 7.35 -2.66 -25.95
C ALA A 299 8.63 -3.01 -26.73
N SER A 300 8.47 -3.57 -27.94
CA SER A 300 9.59 -3.84 -28.84
C SER A 300 10.34 -2.55 -29.20
N ILE A 301 9.62 -1.49 -29.59
CA ILE A 301 10.25 -0.20 -29.91
C ILE A 301 11.02 0.34 -28.70
N GLY A 302 10.44 0.28 -27.50
CA GLY A 302 11.07 0.73 -26.26
C GLY A 302 12.39 0.00 -25.97
N VAL A 303 12.38 -1.33 -25.96
CA VAL A 303 13.55 -2.12 -25.56
C VAL A 303 14.62 -2.27 -26.64
N PHE A 304 14.23 -2.43 -27.90
CA PHE A 304 15.18 -2.57 -28.99
C PHE A 304 15.77 -1.22 -29.42
N GLY A 305 15.05 -0.11 -29.20
CA GLY A 305 15.47 1.23 -29.58
C GLY A 305 16.88 1.60 -29.12
N PRO A 306 17.20 1.60 -27.81
CA PRO A 306 18.54 1.91 -27.30
C PRO A 306 19.62 0.94 -27.79
N ILE A 307 19.28 -0.34 -27.98
CA ILE A 307 20.21 -1.37 -28.46
C ILE A 307 20.65 -1.04 -29.89
N PHE A 308 19.70 -0.76 -30.80
CA PHE A 308 20.02 -0.36 -32.17
C PHE A 308 20.66 1.03 -32.23
N LEU A 309 20.26 1.95 -31.36
CA LEU A 309 20.86 3.28 -31.25
C LEU A 309 22.36 3.18 -30.91
N SER A 310 22.72 2.28 -30.00
CA SER A 310 24.11 2.04 -29.58
C SER A 310 25.01 1.45 -30.68
N LEU A 311 24.44 0.81 -31.70
CA LEU A 311 25.15 0.28 -32.87
C LEU A 311 25.46 1.36 -33.92
N GLY A 312 24.72 2.47 -33.87
CA GLY A 312 24.83 3.56 -34.82
C GLY A 312 25.95 4.56 -34.47
N ARG A 313 25.68 5.84 -34.73
CA ARG A 313 26.64 6.94 -34.46
C ARG A 313 26.68 7.34 -32.99
N PHE A 314 25.74 6.85 -32.18
CA PHE A 314 25.60 7.21 -30.77
C PHE A 314 26.31 6.16 -29.90
N LYS A 315 27.58 6.42 -29.60
CA LYS A 315 28.37 5.54 -28.73
C LYS A 315 27.82 5.55 -27.30
N SER A 316 27.93 4.42 -26.59
CA SER A 316 27.81 4.39 -25.12
C SER A 316 28.74 5.44 -24.51
N GLY A 317 28.20 6.28 -23.63
CA GLY A 317 28.89 7.42 -23.02
C GLY A 317 28.70 8.77 -23.74
N GLY A 318 28.00 8.81 -24.88
CA GLY A 318 27.60 10.07 -25.53
C GLY A 318 26.41 10.76 -24.83
N ILE A 319 26.24 12.06 -25.05
CA ILE A 319 25.16 12.88 -24.43
C ILE A 319 23.78 12.25 -24.66
N VAL A 320 23.48 11.80 -25.89
CA VAL A 320 22.20 11.17 -26.22
C VAL A 320 21.96 9.90 -25.40
N MET A 321 22.99 9.06 -25.25
CA MET A 321 22.87 7.83 -24.47
C MET A 321 22.74 8.11 -22.98
N SER A 322 23.44 9.13 -22.47
CA SER A 322 23.29 9.57 -21.08
C SER A 322 21.89 10.09 -20.78
N ILE A 323 21.27 10.86 -21.70
CA ILE A 323 19.88 11.31 -21.57
C ILE A 323 18.95 10.10 -21.48
N VAL A 324 19.03 9.16 -22.43
CA VAL A 324 18.19 7.96 -22.43
C VAL A 324 18.37 7.11 -21.16
N LYS A 325 19.61 6.89 -20.72
CA LYS A 325 19.92 6.14 -19.49
C LYS A 325 19.36 6.81 -18.24
N GLN A 326 19.48 8.14 -18.13
CA GLN A 326 18.98 8.86 -16.97
C GLN A 326 17.48 9.01 -16.98
N PHE A 327 16.85 9.24 -18.13
CA PHE A 327 15.40 9.14 -18.28
C PHE A 327 14.90 7.79 -17.76
N GLY A 328 15.49 6.70 -18.24
CA GLY A 328 15.12 5.36 -17.80
C GLY A 328 15.36 5.11 -16.31
N THR A 329 16.40 5.71 -15.71
CA THR A 329 16.65 5.64 -14.27
C THR A 329 15.51 6.29 -13.48
N GLY A 330 15.04 7.46 -13.93
CA GLY A 330 13.90 8.13 -13.31
C GLY A 330 12.60 7.34 -13.45
N VAL A 331 12.36 6.75 -14.63
CA VAL A 331 11.20 5.88 -14.88
C VAL A 331 11.19 4.70 -13.91
N ILE A 332 12.29 3.94 -13.80
CA ILE A 332 12.35 2.76 -12.92
C ILE A 332 12.15 3.12 -11.43
N ILE A 333 12.77 4.21 -10.97
CA ILE A 333 12.59 4.67 -9.58
C ILE A 333 11.12 5.04 -9.33
N SER A 334 10.51 5.76 -10.27
CA SER A 334 9.10 6.15 -10.15
C SER A 334 8.16 4.95 -10.25
N THR A 335 8.38 3.98 -11.15
CA THR A 335 7.59 2.74 -11.19
C THR A 335 7.65 2.06 -9.83
N ALA A 336 8.84 1.91 -9.27
CA ALA A 336 9.02 1.15 -8.03
C ALA A 336 8.27 1.79 -6.84
N LEU A 337 8.30 3.12 -6.72
CA LEU A 337 7.71 3.84 -5.59
C LEU A 337 6.25 4.25 -5.81
N VAL A 338 5.91 4.79 -6.98
CA VAL A 338 4.60 5.41 -7.25
C VAL A 338 3.60 4.41 -7.81
N HIS A 339 4.06 3.32 -8.42
CA HIS A 339 3.18 2.32 -9.00
C HIS A 339 3.23 1.01 -8.22
N LEU A 340 4.38 0.36 -8.12
CA LEU A 340 4.48 -0.97 -7.51
C LEU A 340 4.23 -0.98 -6.00
N PHE A 341 4.88 -0.08 -5.27
CA PHE A 341 4.74 0.01 -3.82
C PHE A 341 3.33 0.42 -3.41
N THR A 342 2.81 1.50 -3.98
CA THR A 342 1.45 2.00 -3.71
C THR A 342 0.38 1.00 -4.12
N HIS A 343 0.55 0.32 -5.26
CA HIS A 343 -0.39 -0.70 -5.69
C HIS A 343 -0.42 -1.87 -4.71
N ALA A 344 0.74 -2.31 -4.23
CA ALA A 344 0.78 -3.34 -3.20
C ALA A 344 0.11 -2.90 -1.89
N GLU A 345 0.29 -1.65 -1.45
CA GLU A 345 -0.43 -1.10 -0.28
C GLU A 345 -1.95 -1.14 -0.50
N LEU A 346 -2.44 -0.68 -1.65
CA LEU A 346 -3.87 -0.68 -1.97
C LEU A 346 -4.46 -2.09 -2.00
N MET A 347 -3.74 -3.06 -2.56
CA MET A 347 -4.16 -4.47 -2.53
C MET A 347 -4.28 -4.98 -1.10
N PHE A 348 -3.30 -4.70 -0.24
CA PHE A 348 -3.33 -5.15 1.14
C PHE A 348 -4.33 -4.38 2.04
N ALA A 349 -4.71 -3.16 1.64
CA ALA A 349 -5.75 -2.37 2.28
C ALA A 349 -7.18 -2.78 1.88
N ASN A 350 -7.35 -3.71 0.94
CA ASN A 350 -8.66 -4.17 0.48
C ASN A 350 -9.48 -4.79 1.63
N HIS A 351 -10.73 -4.37 1.80
CA HIS A 351 -11.62 -4.80 2.88
C HIS A 351 -11.94 -6.29 2.84
N CYS A 352 -11.90 -6.92 1.65
CA CYS A 352 -12.10 -8.36 1.48
C CYS A 352 -11.01 -9.22 2.15
N LEU A 353 -9.86 -8.62 2.51
CA LEU A 353 -8.81 -9.30 3.26
C LEU A 353 -9.12 -9.40 4.76
N GLY A 354 -10.04 -8.56 5.29
CA GLY A 354 -10.34 -8.48 6.72
C GLY A 354 -9.22 -7.83 7.55
N GLY A 355 -8.34 -7.06 6.90
CA GLY A 355 -7.20 -6.38 7.51
C GLY A 355 -5.95 -7.25 7.67
N LEU A 356 -4.79 -6.60 7.66
CA LEU A 356 -3.51 -7.26 7.89
C LEU A 356 -3.23 -7.42 9.39
N LYS A 357 -2.63 -8.55 9.78
CA LYS A 357 -2.13 -8.76 11.15
C LYS A 357 -0.93 -7.88 11.49
N TYR A 358 -0.21 -7.43 10.47
CA TYR A 358 0.97 -6.59 10.59
C TYR A 358 0.85 -5.45 9.58
N GLU A 359 0.67 -4.23 10.06
CA GLU A 359 0.43 -3.05 9.21
C GLU A 359 1.55 -2.82 8.20
N ALA A 360 2.81 -2.96 8.63
CA ALA A 360 3.98 -2.78 7.77
C ALA A 360 4.32 -4.01 6.89
N THR A 361 3.34 -4.84 6.53
CA THR A 361 3.56 -6.04 5.68
C THR A 361 4.12 -5.67 4.31
N THR A 362 3.54 -4.67 3.64
CA THR A 362 3.99 -4.20 2.32
C THR A 362 5.46 -3.77 2.38
N ALA A 363 5.80 -2.86 3.32
CA ALA A 363 7.16 -2.37 3.52
C ALA A 363 8.14 -3.50 3.90
N ALA A 364 7.70 -4.50 4.69
CA ALA A 364 8.54 -5.65 5.03
C ALA A 364 8.88 -6.50 3.80
N ILE A 365 7.92 -6.71 2.88
CA ILE A 365 8.15 -7.45 1.63
C ILE A 365 9.06 -6.63 0.69
N VAL A 366 8.90 -5.31 0.64
CA VAL A 366 9.78 -4.40 -0.12
C VAL A 366 11.21 -4.48 0.40
N MET A 367 11.41 -4.45 1.72
CA MET A 367 12.72 -4.65 2.34
C MET A 367 13.31 -6.02 1.98
N ALA A 368 12.49 -7.07 1.95
CA ALA A 368 12.91 -8.38 1.50
C ALA A 368 13.39 -8.34 0.03
N GLY A 369 12.67 -7.66 -0.87
CA GLY A 369 13.07 -7.47 -2.27
C GLY A 369 14.42 -6.74 -2.43
N ILE A 370 14.67 -5.72 -1.61
CA ILE A 370 15.96 -5.01 -1.57
C ILE A 370 17.09 -5.97 -1.16
N VAL A 371 16.90 -6.72 -0.07
CA VAL A 371 17.92 -7.66 0.44
C VAL A 371 18.15 -8.82 -0.54
N ILE A 372 17.08 -9.37 -1.14
CA ILE A 372 17.14 -10.44 -2.14
C ILE A 372 17.88 -9.98 -3.40
N SER A 373 17.83 -8.68 -3.74
CA SER A 373 18.61 -8.12 -4.85
C SER A 373 20.08 -7.94 -4.49
N PHE A 374 20.35 -7.42 -3.28
CA PHE A 374 21.70 -7.19 -2.79
C PHE A 374 22.51 -8.49 -2.63
N VAL A 375 21.93 -9.56 -2.07
CA VAL A 375 22.68 -10.78 -1.72
C VAL A 375 23.35 -11.45 -2.93
N PRO A 376 22.66 -11.75 -4.04
CA PRO A 376 23.29 -12.34 -5.23
C PRO A 376 24.37 -11.45 -5.83
N GLU A 377 24.17 -10.13 -5.81
CA GLU A 377 25.16 -9.19 -6.32
C GLU A 377 26.43 -9.18 -5.45
N TYR A 378 26.27 -9.06 -4.14
CA TYR A 378 27.37 -9.11 -3.19
C TYR A 378 28.14 -10.44 -3.26
N VAL A 379 27.43 -11.56 -3.27
CA VAL A 379 28.03 -12.90 -3.42
C VAL A 379 28.74 -13.02 -4.77
N GLY A 380 28.13 -12.53 -5.85
CA GLY A 380 28.73 -12.50 -7.19
C GLY A 380 30.04 -11.70 -7.22
N ALA A 381 30.05 -10.52 -6.61
CA ALA A 381 31.24 -9.70 -6.46
C ALA A 381 32.32 -10.38 -5.60
N ARG A 382 31.93 -11.00 -4.48
CA ARG A 382 32.86 -11.70 -3.59
C ARG A 382 33.52 -12.91 -4.26
N ILE A 383 32.74 -13.74 -4.95
CA ILE A 383 33.25 -14.91 -5.70
C ILE A 383 34.19 -14.43 -6.81
N PHE A 384 33.85 -13.34 -7.50
CA PHE A 384 34.71 -12.77 -8.53
C PHE A 384 36.07 -12.35 -7.97
N LEU A 385 36.08 -11.54 -6.90
CA LEU A 385 37.31 -11.10 -6.25
C LEU A 385 38.15 -12.28 -5.74
N TRP A 386 37.51 -13.29 -5.12
CA TRP A 386 38.20 -14.49 -4.67
C TRP A 386 38.90 -15.26 -5.81
N ARG A 387 38.27 -15.34 -6.99
CA ARG A 387 38.89 -16.00 -8.16
C ARG A 387 40.07 -15.21 -8.72
N VAL A 388 40.00 -13.89 -8.73
CA VAL A 388 41.10 -13.03 -9.18
C VAL A 388 42.30 -13.19 -8.25
N SER A 389 42.10 -13.08 -6.93
CA SER A 389 43.18 -13.25 -5.94
C SER A 389 43.84 -14.63 -5.98
N LYS A 390 43.10 -15.69 -6.37
CA LYS A 390 43.65 -17.04 -6.52
C LYS A 390 44.50 -17.20 -7.80
N HIS A 391 44.21 -16.42 -8.84
CA HIS A 391 44.99 -16.42 -10.08
C HIS A 391 46.27 -15.56 -10.02
N GLU A 392 46.39 -14.68 -9.03
CA GLU A 392 47.57 -13.83 -8.77
C GLU A 392 48.54 -14.39 -7.71
N ALA A 393 48.37 -15.64 -7.25
CA ALA A 393 49.38 -16.28 -6.41
C ALA A 393 50.72 -16.38 -7.18
N PRO A 394 51.87 -16.01 -6.59
CA PRO A 394 53.02 -15.50 -7.35
C PRO A 394 53.72 -16.59 -8.15
N ALA A 395 54.05 -16.27 -9.41
CA ALA A 395 55.16 -16.93 -10.08
C ALA A 395 56.41 -16.84 -9.20
N SER A 396 57.04 -17.99 -8.98
CA SER A 396 58.25 -18.18 -8.17
C SER A 396 59.30 -17.11 -8.46
N PRO A 397 59.93 -16.48 -7.45
CA PRO A 397 61.08 -15.64 -7.69
C PRO A 397 62.25 -16.55 -8.07
N THR A 398 62.72 -16.44 -9.31
CA THR A 398 64.09 -16.84 -9.66
C THR A 398 65.05 -16.05 -8.77
N PRO A 399 66.01 -16.69 -8.07
CA PRO A 399 66.95 -15.98 -7.23
C PRO A 399 68.02 -15.38 -8.13
N ASP A 400 68.10 -14.05 -8.22
CA ASP A 400 69.39 -13.43 -8.52
C ASP A 400 69.58 -12.05 -7.88
N GLN A 401 70.64 -12.00 -7.07
CA GLN A 401 71.49 -10.86 -6.69
C GLN A 401 70.94 -9.69 -5.85
N SER A 402 71.25 -9.81 -4.55
CA SER A 402 71.98 -8.84 -3.70
C SER A 402 71.85 -7.34 -3.99
N HIS A 403 71.34 -6.58 -3.02
CA HIS A 403 72.10 -5.46 -2.45
C HIS A 403 71.61 -5.11 -1.04
N ASP A 404 72.61 -4.88 -0.18
CA ASP A 404 72.62 -4.66 1.25
C ASP A 404 72.04 -3.29 1.65
N SER A 405 71.20 -3.23 2.69
CA SER A 405 71.08 -2.11 3.64
C SER A 405 70.17 -2.49 4.82
N LYS A 406 70.78 -2.48 6.01
CA LYS A 406 70.14 -2.48 7.33
C LYS A 406 69.21 -1.27 7.48
N ASP A 407 68.03 -1.47 8.06
CA ASP A 407 67.64 -0.81 9.31
C ASP A 407 66.30 -1.30 9.89
N ALA A 408 66.32 -1.41 11.22
CA ALA A 408 65.25 -1.35 12.21
C ALA A 408 63.93 -2.14 12.01
N ALA A 409 63.78 -3.13 12.89
CA ALA A 409 62.54 -3.80 13.20
C ALA A 409 61.48 -2.85 13.79
N THR A 410 60.29 -2.87 13.21
CA THR A 410 59.01 -2.76 13.92
C THR A 410 58.09 -3.85 13.41
N ASN A 411 57.73 -4.77 14.31
CA ASN A 411 56.69 -5.75 14.10
C ASN A 411 55.35 -5.02 13.92
N GLU A 412 54.74 -5.11 12.75
CA GLU A 412 53.30 -4.98 12.61
C GLU A 412 52.76 -6.19 11.83
N GLU A 413 51.76 -6.83 12.42
CA GLU A 413 50.95 -7.89 11.83
C GLU A 413 50.35 -7.46 10.49
N PRO A 414 50.03 -8.41 9.59
CA PRO A 414 49.27 -8.12 8.39
C PRO A 414 47.79 -7.91 8.77
N VAL A 415 47.45 -6.68 9.16
CA VAL A 415 46.05 -6.29 9.36
C VAL A 415 45.36 -6.24 7.99
N GLY A 416 44.69 -7.33 7.65
CA GLY A 416 43.86 -7.50 6.46
C GLY A 416 42.57 -6.67 6.49
N HIS A 417 42.66 -5.35 6.56
CA HIS A 417 41.49 -4.46 6.61
C HIS A 417 41.63 -3.14 5.83
N HIS A 418 42.38 -3.12 4.73
CA HIS A 418 42.48 -1.91 3.88
C HIS A 418 42.24 -2.14 2.38
N LEU A 419 41.45 -3.16 2.02
CA LEU A 419 41.14 -3.50 0.61
C LEU A 419 39.69 -3.22 0.19
N ILE A 420 39.00 -2.29 0.85
CA ILE A 420 37.69 -1.79 0.39
C ILE A 420 37.75 -0.34 -0.12
N HIS A 421 38.89 0.35 -0.02
CA HIS A 421 39.01 1.77 -0.39
C HIS A 421 39.95 2.13 -1.55
N SER A 422 40.51 1.16 -2.27
CA SER A 422 41.35 1.44 -3.45
C SER A 422 40.47 1.53 -4.70
N GLY A 423 40.27 2.76 -5.18
CA GLY A 423 39.48 3.15 -6.36
C GLY A 423 40.05 2.70 -7.71
N ASP A 424 40.43 1.42 -7.85
CA ASP A 424 40.87 0.80 -9.11
C ASP A 424 40.21 -0.58 -9.38
N ALA A 425 39.17 -0.95 -8.64
CA ALA A 425 38.29 -2.09 -8.98
C ALA A 425 37.24 -1.74 -10.07
N HIS A 426 37.45 -0.67 -10.85
CA HIS A 426 36.45 -0.09 -11.76
C HIS A 426 36.25 -0.85 -13.08
N ALA A 427 37.00 -1.90 -13.35
CA ALA A 427 36.68 -2.84 -14.43
C ALA A 427 35.82 -3.98 -13.87
N GLN A 428 34.55 -3.70 -13.51
CA GLN A 428 33.59 -4.76 -13.23
C GLN A 428 33.61 -5.75 -14.40
N SER A 429 33.79 -7.04 -14.11
CA SER A 429 33.80 -8.04 -15.16
C SER A 429 32.49 -8.03 -15.94
N PRO A 430 32.49 -8.34 -17.25
CA PRO A 430 31.27 -8.46 -18.04
C PRO A 430 30.23 -9.40 -17.41
N ALA A 431 30.68 -10.37 -16.62
CA ALA A 431 29.83 -11.30 -15.89
C ALA A 431 29.04 -10.61 -14.74
N LEU A 432 29.68 -9.72 -13.98
CA LEU A 432 29.02 -8.99 -12.89
C LEU A 432 28.02 -7.96 -13.43
N GLN A 433 28.37 -7.24 -14.50
CA GLN A 433 27.44 -6.33 -15.18
C GLN A 433 26.22 -7.07 -15.74
N LYS A 434 26.43 -8.24 -16.33
CA LYS A 434 25.33 -9.11 -16.79
C LYS A 434 24.46 -9.59 -15.63
N LEU A 435 25.05 -9.91 -14.48
CA LEU A 435 24.28 -10.28 -13.27
C LEU A 435 23.35 -9.15 -12.83
N LYS A 436 23.88 -7.92 -12.72
CA LYS A 436 23.11 -6.72 -12.34
C LYS A 436 21.92 -6.49 -13.27
N VAL A 437 22.13 -6.56 -14.60
CA VAL A 437 21.04 -6.43 -15.58
C VAL A 437 20.04 -7.60 -15.50
N ASN A 438 20.49 -8.83 -15.23
CA ASN A 438 19.56 -9.95 -15.05
C ASN A 438 18.69 -9.82 -13.79
N ILE A 439 19.21 -9.22 -12.72
CA ILE A 439 18.43 -8.95 -11.48
C ILE A 439 17.35 -7.91 -11.79
N MET A 440 17.72 -6.82 -12.47
CA MET A 440 16.77 -5.83 -12.96
C MET A 440 15.70 -6.44 -13.89
N GLU A 441 16.13 -7.20 -14.89
CA GLU A 441 15.24 -7.88 -15.85
C GLU A 441 14.28 -8.83 -15.14
N ALA A 442 14.72 -9.55 -14.09
CA ALA A 442 13.85 -10.42 -13.31
C ALA A 442 12.74 -9.62 -12.59
N GLY A 443 13.08 -8.53 -11.92
CA GLY A 443 12.09 -7.66 -11.24
C GLY A 443 11.08 -7.06 -12.22
N ILE A 444 11.55 -6.57 -13.36
CA ILE A 444 10.69 -6.02 -14.42
C ILE A 444 9.78 -7.11 -15.01
N ILE A 445 10.30 -8.32 -15.29
CA ILE A 445 9.51 -9.43 -15.86
C ILE A 445 8.32 -9.81 -14.97
N PHE A 446 8.52 -9.94 -13.66
CA PHE A 446 7.43 -10.30 -12.75
C PHE A 446 6.32 -9.26 -12.75
N HIS A 447 6.70 -7.99 -12.62
CA HIS A 447 5.74 -6.88 -12.64
C HIS A 447 5.02 -6.75 -13.98
N SER A 448 5.76 -6.75 -15.10
CA SER A 448 5.16 -6.62 -16.43
C SER A 448 4.22 -7.78 -16.79
N LEU A 449 4.44 -8.99 -16.24
CA LEU A 449 3.51 -10.11 -16.39
C LEU A 449 2.19 -9.83 -15.67
N LEU A 450 2.26 -9.33 -14.43
CA LEU A 450 1.08 -8.97 -13.65
C LEU A 450 0.31 -7.82 -14.28
N ILE A 451 0.99 -6.75 -14.72
CA ILE A 451 0.36 -5.65 -15.46
C ILE A 451 -0.39 -6.18 -16.69
N GLY A 452 0.22 -7.06 -17.46
CA GLY A 452 -0.42 -7.63 -18.64
C GLY A 452 -1.70 -8.39 -18.30
N LEU A 453 -1.69 -9.17 -17.22
CA LEU A 453 -2.85 -9.90 -16.73
C LEU A 453 -3.94 -8.94 -16.21
N THR A 454 -3.58 -8.00 -15.34
CA THR A 454 -4.54 -7.10 -14.67
C THR A 454 -5.16 -6.09 -15.63
N LEU A 455 -4.42 -5.63 -16.65
CA LEU A 455 -4.92 -4.74 -17.70
C LEU A 455 -6.10 -5.34 -18.44
N VAL A 456 -6.03 -6.63 -18.80
CA VAL A 456 -7.10 -7.26 -19.60
C VAL A 456 -8.28 -7.74 -18.76
N VAL A 457 -8.17 -7.81 -17.44
CA VAL A 457 -9.31 -8.12 -16.56
C VAL A 457 -10.02 -6.86 -16.04
N ALA A 458 -9.45 -5.66 -16.29
CA ALA A 458 -10.11 -4.40 -16.00
C ALA A 458 -11.39 -4.23 -16.84
N GLY A 459 -12.45 -3.65 -16.26
CA GLY A 459 -13.73 -3.43 -16.92
C GLY A 459 -13.64 -2.51 -18.14
N ASP A 460 -14.61 -2.61 -19.05
CA ASP A 460 -14.60 -1.91 -20.34
C ASP A 460 -14.62 -0.37 -20.20
N SER A 461 -15.22 0.17 -19.13
CA SER A 461 -15.30 1.63 -18.85
C SER A 461 -13.93 2.29 -18.67
N GLY A 462 -12.99 1.61 -18.02
CA GLY A 462 -11.62 2.10 -17.79
C GLY A 462 -10.56 1.52 -18.71
N PHE A 463 -10.89 0.45 -19.45
CA PHE A 463 -9.90 -0.35 -20.17
C PHE A 463 -9.09 0.44 -21.20
N ILE A 464 -9.72 1.30 -22.02
CA ILE A 464 -8.99 2.07 -23.04
C ILE A 464 -8.02 3.07 -22.41
N THR A 465 -8.44 3.75 -21.34
CA THR A 465 -7.58 4.70 -20.62
C THR A 465 -6.38 3.98 -20.02
N LEU A 466 -6.62 2.90 -19.27
CA LEU A 466 -5.56 2.07 -18.69
C LEU A 466 -4.63 1.51 -19.78
N PHE A 467 -5.18 1.06 -20.91
CA PHE A 467 -4.40 0.56 -22.03
C PHE A 467 -3.45 1.61 -22.60
N ILE A 468 -3.93 2.84 -22.82
CA ILE A 468 -3.10 3.94 -23.35
C ILE A 468 -1.97 4.25 -22.37
N VAL A 469 -2.28 4.38 -21.08
CA VAL A 469 -1.31 4.70 -20.04
C VAL A 469 -0.26 3.60 -19.91
N ILE A 470 -0.68 2.33 -19.83
CA ILE A 470 0.22 1.17 -19.74
C ILE A 470 1.07 1.00 -21.01
N THR A 471 0.55 1.37 -22.19
CA THR A 471 1.32 1.37 -23.43
C THR A 471 2.54 2.29 -23.34
N PHE A 472 2.35 3.50 -22.80
CA PHE A 472 3.45 4.44 -22.57
C PHE A 472 4.38 3.98 -21.43
N HIS A 473 3.81 3.47 -20.33
CA HIS A 473 4.56 2.86 -19.23
C HIS A 473 5.54 1.81 -19.75
N GLN A 474 5.03 0.80 -20.46
CA GLN A 474 5.80 -0.32 -20.99
C GLN A 474 6.89 0.14 -21.97
N MET A 475 6.60 1.16 -22.79
CA MET A 475 7.58 1.72 -23.70
C MET A 475 8.74 2.39 -22.94
N PHE A 476 8.45 3.15 -21.89
CA PHE A 476 9.47 3.85 -21.10
C PHE A 476 10.31 2.90 -20.24
N GLU A 477 9.70 1.88 -19.65
CA GLU A 477 10.44 0.80 -18.98
C GLU A 477 11.33 0.03 -19.95
N GLY A 478 10.81 -0.24 -21.16
CA GLY A 478 11.59 -0.85 -22.24
C GLY A 478 12.80 0.00 -22.60
N LEU A 479 12.63 1.31 -22.71
CA LEU A 479 13.73 2.25 -22.96
C LEU A 479 14.79 2.20 -21.86
N ALA A 480 14.36 2.14 -20.59
CA ALA A 480 15.26 2.02 -19.45
C ALA A 480 16.07 0.73 -19.51
N LEU A 481 15.41 -0.43 -19.62
CA LEU A 481 16.04 -1.74 -19.70
C LEU A 481 16.95 -1.86 -20.94
N GLY A 482 16.46 -1.44 -22.10
CA GLY A 482 17.20 -1.46 -23.36
C GLY A 482 18.51 -0.68 -23.29
N SER A 483 18.51 0.47 -22.61
CA SER A 483 19.72 1.28 -22.41
C SER A 483 20.78 0.63 -21.52
N ARG A 484 20.36 -0.27 -20.62
CA ARG A 484 21.27 -1.07 -19.78
C ARG A 484 21.77 -2.31 -20.50
N ILE A 485 20.91 -2.96 -21.28
CA ILE A 485 21.29 -4.11 -22.13
C ILE A 485 22.32 -3.69 -23.19
N SER A 486 22.17 -2.49 -23.78
CA SER A 486 23.11 -1.99 -24.78
C SER A 486 24.54 -1.83 -24.26
N ASP A 487 24.72 -1.50 -22.99
CA ASP A 487 26.04 -1.31 -22.37
C ASP A 487 26.77 -2.63 -22.06
N LEU A 488 26.05 -3.77 -22.09
CA LEU A 488 26.65 -5.08 -21.85
C LEU A 488 27.64 -5.46 -22.95
N LYS A 489 28.83 -5.93 -22.56
CA LYS A 489 29.86 -6.46 -23.47
C LYS A 489 29.62 -7.95 -23.78
N ILE A 490 28.45 -8.25 -24.34
CA ILE A 490 28.02 -9.60 -24.73
C ILE A 490 27.64 -9.67 -26.22
N ARG A 491 27.44 -10.89 -26.74
CA ARG A 491 27.03 -11.10 -28.14
C ARG A 491 25.69 -10.42 -28.42
N MET A 492 25.53 -9.87 -29.62
CA MET A 492 24.27 -9.22 -30.03
C MET A 492 23.05 -10.15 -29.88
N VAL A 493 23.19 -11.44 -30.20
CA VAL A 493 22.12 -12.43 -30.03
C VAL A 493 21.64 -12.52 -28.58
N GLU A 494 22.56 -12.40 -27.60
CA GLU A 494 22.17 -12.40 -26.18
C GLU A 494 21.41 -11.13 -25.81
N LYS A 495 21.83 -9.97 -26.32
CA LYS A 495 21.11 -8.70 -26.13
C LYS A 495 19.70 -8.77 -26.70
N LEU A 496 19.56 -9.28 -27.92
CA LEU A 496 18.26 -9.42 -28.60
C LEU A 496 17.36 -10.41 -27.86
N LEU A 497 17.92 -11.49 -27.33
CA LEU A 497 17.15 -12.48 -26.56
C LEU A 497 16.62 -11.89 -25.25
N MET A 498 17.42 -11.12 -24.51
CA MET A 498 16.97 -10.42 -23.30
C MET A 498 15.87 -9.39 -23.65
N ALA A 499 16.10 -8.59 -24.69
CA ALA A 499 15.11 -7.63 -25.17
C ALA A 499 13.79 -8.30 -25.60
N THR A 500 13.87 -9.46 -26.25
CA THR A 500 12.69 -10.24 -26.67
C THR A 500 11.92 -10.78 -25.47
N ALA A 501 12.62 -11.22 -24.41
CA ALA A 501 11.97 -11.69 -23.19
C ALA A 501 11.10 -10.59 -22.56
N PHE A 502 11.61 -9.35 -22.48
CA PHE A 502 10.84 -8.20 -22.04
C PHE A 502 9.68 -7.87 -23.00
N ALA A 503 9.90 -7.86 -24.31
CA ALA A 503 8.84 -7.50 -25.26
C ALA A 503 7.65 -8.49 -25.25
N LEU A 504 7.89 -9.76 -24.92
CA LEU A 504 6.86 -10.80 -24.92
C LEU A 504 6.14 -10.96 -23.58
N VAL A 505 6.71 -10.51 -22.46
CA VAL A 505 6.15 -10.82 -21.14
C VAL A 505 4.76 -10.21 -20.91
N THR A 506 4.56 -8.93 -21.27
CA THR A 506 3.25 -8.26 -21.10
C THR A 506 2.19 -8.86 -22.03
N PRO A 507 2.45 -9.11 -23.33
CA PRO A 507 1.55 -9.87 -24.19
C PRO A 507 1.19 -11.26 -23.65
N ILE A 508 2.15 -11.97 -23.03
CA ILE A 508 1.89 -13.26 -22.37
C ILE A 508 0.96 -13.06 -21.17
N GLY A 509 1.19 -12.06 -20.34
CA GLY A 509 0.31 -11.69 -19.23
C GLY A 509 -1.12 -11.40 -19.71
N MET A 510 -1.26 -10.61 -20.77
CA MET A 510 -2.55 -10.32 -21.41
C MET A 510 -3.22 -11.58 -21.96
N ALA A 511 -2.48 -12.47 -22.60
CA ALA A 511 -3.03 -13.72 -23.11
C ALA A 511 -3.54 -14.63 -21.99
N ILE A 512 -2.79 -14.71 -20.87
CA ILE A 512 -3.22 -15.42 -19.66
C ILE A 512 -4.48 -14.77 -19.09
N GLY A 513 -4.49 -13.45 -18.92
CA GLY A 513 -5.64 -12.69 -18.42
C GLY A 513 -6.89 -12.90 -19.25
N ILE A 514 -6.79 -12.86 -20.59
CA ILE A 514 -7.88 -13.18 -21.53
C ILE A 514 -8.40 -14.61 -21.29
N GLY A 515 -7.50 -15.57 -21.04
CA GLY A 515 -7.86 -16.96 -20.77
C GLY A 515 -8.60 -17.18 -19.46
N VAL A 516 -8.43 -16.29 -18.47
CA VAL A 516 -9.04 -16.40 -17.13
C VAL A 516 -10.16 -15.38 -16.88
N LEU A 517 -10.57 -14.58 -17.88
CA LEU A 517 -11.53 -13.46 -17.71
C LEU A 517 -12.79 -13.82 -16.93
N ASN A 518 -13.40 -14.97 -17.23
CA ASN A 518 -14.67 -15.39 -16.64
C ASN A 518 -14.52 -16.07 -15.26
N GLN A 519 -13.28 -16.23 -14.78
CA GLN A 519 -12.97 -16.90 -13.50
C GLN A 519 -12.12 -16.02 -12.58
N PHE A 520 -11.64 -14.89 -13.07
CA PHE A 520 -10.78 -14.01 -12.29
C PHE A 520 -11.60 -13.19 -11.31
N ASN A 521 -11.34 -13.40 -10.01
CA ASN A 521 -11.86 -12.55 -8.95
C ASN A 521 -10.69 -11.76 -8.33
N GLY A 522 -10.61 -10.47 -8.64
CA GLY A 522 -9.62 -9.55 -8.07
C GLY A 522 -9.80 -9.30 -6.57
N ASN A 523 -11.02 -9.50 -6.05
CA ASN A 523 -11.36 -9.35 -4.64
C ASN A 523 -11.20 -10.65 -3.83
N ASP A 524 -10.80 -11.77 -4.45
CA ASP A 524 -10.53 -12.99 -3.72
C ASP A 524 -9.28 -12.82 -2.84
N PRO A 525 -9.32 -13.18 -1.53
CA PRO A 525 -8.19 -12.98 -0.63
C PRO A 525 -6.89 -13.63 -1.13
N SER A 526 -6.96 -14.78 -1.81
CA SER A 526 -5.77 -15.44 -2.34
C SER A 526 -5.17 -14.68 -3.52
N THR A 527 -6.02 -14.11 -4.40
CA THR A 527 -5.60 -13.23 -5.49
C THR A 527 -4.93 -11.97 -4.95
N ILE A 528 -5.57 -11.33 -3.96
CA ILE A 528 -5.07 -10.10 -3.33
C ILE A 528 -3.68 -10.33 -2.73
N ILE A 529 -3.53 -11.38 -1.91
CA ILE A 529 -2.25 -11.70 -1.27
C ILE A 529 -1.19 -12.00 -2.33
N ALA A 530 -1.52 -12.74 -3.38
CA ALA A 530 -0.58 -13.10 -4.43
C ALA A 530 -0.08 -11.88 -5.21
N ILE A 531 -0.99 -11.04 -5.71
CA ILE A 531 -0.64 -9.85 -6.50
C ILE A 531 0.09 -8.83 -5.62
N GLY A 532 -0.45 -8.50 -4.44
CA GLY A 532 0.16 -7.55 -3.52
C GLY A 532 1.57 -7.96 -3.08
N THR A 533 1.79 -9.25 -2.80
CA THR A 533 3.13 -9.75 -2.44
C THR A 533 4.12 -9.65 -3.60
N LEU A 534 3.69 -10.02 -4.81
CA LEU A 534 4.57 -9.98 -5.99
C LEU A 534 4.91 -8.55 -6.41
N ASP A 535 3.96 -7.61 -6.27
CA ASP A 535 4.21 -6.19 -6.54
C ASP A 535 5.11 -5.56 -5.48
N ALA A 536 4.87 -5.81 -4.19
CA ALA A 536 5.75 -5.33 -3.11
C ALA A 536 7.19 -5.87 -3.26
N LEU A 537 7.32 -7.16 -3.62
CA LEU A 537 8.63 -7.77 -3.84
C LEU A 537 9.34 -7.15 -5.05
N SER A 538 8.61 -6.98 -6.16
CA SER A 538 9.12 -6.32 -7.37
C SER A 538 9.51 -4.88 -7.09
N ALA A 539 8.73 -4.14 -6.29
CA ALA A 539 9.04 -2.78 -5.84
C ALA A 539 10.40 -2.74 -5.16
N GLY A 540 10.64 -3.63 -4.20
CA GLY A 540 11.92 -3.73 -3.49
C GLY A 540 13.11 -4.00 -4.41
N ILE A 541 12.94 -4.89 -5.39
CA ILE A 541 13.96 -5.19 -6.39
C ILE A 541 14.27 -3.94 -7.23
N LEU A 542 13.24 -3.25 -7.74
CA LEU A 542 13.41 -2.07 -8.58
C LEU A 542 13.89 -0.84 -7.81
N ILE A 543 13.56 -0.69 -6.52
CA ILE A 543 14.14 0.34 -5.65
C ILE A 543 15.65 0.14 -5.53
N TYR A 544 16.11 -1.08 -5.20
CA TYR A 544 17.53 -1.37 -5.12
C TYR A 544 18.23 -1.11 -6.44
N VAL A 545 17.68 -1.62 -7.55
CA VAL A 545 18.25 -1.41 -8.88
C VAL A 545 18.27 0.08 -9.28
N GLY A 546 17.15 0.78 -9.10
CA GLY A 546 17.01 2.18 -9.49
C GLY A 546 17.96 3.09 -8.71
N LEU A 547 18.02 2.93 -7.38
CA LEU A 547 18.83 3.79 -6.52
C LEU A 547 20.31 3.41 -6.50
N VAL A 548 20.64 2.13 -6.35
CA VAL A 548 22.02 1.67 -6.17
C VAL A 548 22.69 1.41 -7.53
N GLU A 549 22.05 0.60 -8.36
CA GLU A 549 22.65 0.08 -9.59
C GLU A 549 22.59 1.04 -10.78
N MET A 550 21.61 1.94 -10.79
CA MET A 550 21.43 2.91 -11.87
C MET A 550 21.87 4.30 -11.43
N LEU A 551 21.21 4.89 -10.42
CA LEU A 551 21.47 6.27 -9.99
C LEU A 551 22.85 6.41 -9.34
N ALA A 552 23.10 5.73 -8.23
CA ALA A 552 24.38 5.84 -7.51
C ALA A 552 25.57 5.38 -8.36
N HIS A 553 25.41 4.27 -9.11
CA HIS A 553 26.46 3.77 -9.99
C HIS A 553 26.80 4.79 -11.09
N ASP A 554 25.83 5.35 -11.81
CA ASP A 554 26.14 6.24 -12.94
C ASP A 554 26.70 7.60 -12.49
N TRP A 555 26.15 8.15 -11.40
CA TRP A 555 26.46 9.51 -10.94
C TRP A 555 27.70 9.59 -10.05
N MET A 556 27.84 8.67 -9.10
CA MET A 556 28.95 8.72 -8.13
C MET A 556 30.16 7.90 -8.58
N HIS A 557 29.95 6.78 -9.25
CA HIS A 557 31.01 5.82 -9.56
C HIS A 557 31.27 5.64 -11.07
N GLY A 558 30.39 6.19 -11.91
CA GLY A 558 30.30 5.87 -13.32
C GLY A 558 30.67 7.04 -14.23
N GLU A 559 30.11 7.01 -15.44
CA GLU A 559 30.46 7.95 -16.52
C GLU A 559 30.20 9.42 -16.15
N LEU A 560 29.16 9.71 -15.34
CA LEU A 560 28.78 11.09 -15.01
C LEU A 560 29.66 11.71 -13.91
N SER A 561 30.30 10.91 -13.07
CA SER A 561 31.15 11.39 -11.96
C SER A 561 32.30 12.28 -12.42
N ARG A 562 32.82 12.03 -13.64
CA ARG A 562 33.93 12.77 -14.27
C ARG A 562 33.52 13.45 -15.58
N ALA A 563 32.22 13.52 -15.88
CA ALA A 563 31.72 14.10 -17.11
C ALA A 563 31.71 15.64 -17.06
N PRO A 564 31.91 16.33 -18.20
CA PRO A 564 31.77 17.78 -18.25
C PRO A 564 30.31 18.20 -18.05
N MET A 565 30.11 19.42 -17.53
CA MET A 565 28.77 19.95 -17.19
C MET A 565 27.76 19.91 -18.35
N ARG A 566 28.24 20.04 -19.61
CA ARG A 566 27.41 19.92 -20.83
C ARG A 566 26.71 18.57 -21.00
N GLN A 567 27.19 17.52 -20.32
CA GLN A 567 26.59 16.19 -20.32
C GLN A 567 25.81 15.93 -19.03
N VAL A 568 26.28 16.45 -17.90
CA VAL A 568 25.65 16.28 -16.58
C VAL A 568 24.29 16.99 -16.51
N ILE A 569 24.20 18.26 -16.93
CA ILE A 569 22.95 19.04 -16.89
C ILE A 569 21.81 18.36 -17.65
N PRO A 570 21.95 18.03 -18.96
CA PRO A 570 20.85 17.40 -19.68
C PRO A 570 20.51 16.01 -19.13
N ALA A 571 21.48 15.28 -18.57
CA ALA A 571 21.22 14.01 -17.92
C ALA A 571 20.43 14.19 -16.60
N ALA A 572 20.71 15.23 -15.81
CA ALA A 572 19.95 15.59 -14.61
C ALA A 572 18.48 15.93 -14.95
N ILE A 573 18.29 16.79 -15.94
CA ILE A 573 16.95 17.18 -16.41
C ILE A 573 16.19 15.95 -16.89
N SER A 574 16.86 15.08 -17.64
CA SER A 574 16.27 13.85 -18.16
C SER A 574 15.88 12.87 -17.06
N LEU A 575 16.69 12.75 -15.99
CA LEU A 575 16.36 11.96 -14.80
C LEU A 575 15.06 12.44 -14.16
N VAL A 576 14.96 13.74 -13.90
CA VAL A 576 13.77 14.36 -13.30
C VAL A 576 12.55 14.22 -14.23
N ALA A 577 12.74 14.39 -15.54
CA ALA A 577 11.68 14.18 -16.51
C ALA A 577 11.14 12.73 -16.48
N GLY A 578 12.01 11.74 -16.34
CA GLY A 578 11.59 10.34 -16.18
C GLY A 578 10.79 10.10 -14.89
N LEU A 579 11.23 10.67 -13.77
CA LEU A 579 10.50 10.60 -12.49
C LEU A 579 9.10 11.22 -12.62
N VAL A 580 9.03 12.47 -13.06
CA VAL A 580 7.77 13.22 -13.16
C VAL A 580 6.82 12.57 -14.16
N LEU A 581 7.31 12.20 -15.34
CA LEU A 581 6.46 11.63 -16.38
C LEU A 581 5.83 10.32 -15.91
N MET A 582 6.62 9.43 -15.30
CA MET A 582 6.11 8.15 -14.85
C MET A 582 5.21 8.29 -13.61
N SER A 583 5.48 9.26 -12.72
CA SER A 583 4.56 9.57 -11.62
C SER A 583 3.22 10.11 -12.12
N VAL A 584 3.26 10.98 -13.14
CA VAL A 584 2.06 11.55 -13.76
C VAL A 584 1.26 10.46 -14.47
N LEU A 585 1.88 9.57 -15.23
CA LEU A 585 1.21 8.40 -15.79
C LEU A 585 0.58 7.52 -14.70
N GLY A 586 1.25 7.38 -13.54
CA GLY A 586 0.73 6.65 -12.39
C GLY A 586 -0.58 7.19 -11.82
N LYS A 587 -0.95 8.46 -12.06
CA LYS A 587 -2.26 9.00 -11.65
C LYS A 587 -3.43 8.31 -12.38
N TRP A 588 -3.21 7.87 -13.62
CA TRP A 588 -4.25 7.26 -14.46
C TRP A 588 -4.05 5.75 -14.67
N ALA A 589 -2.98 5.18 -14.11
CA ALA A 589 -2.67 3.75 -14.14
C ALA A 589 -3.19 3.10 -12.85
#